data_AF-A0A154I7V2-F1
#
_entry.id   AF-A0A154I7V2-F1
#
_cell.length_a   1.000
_cell.length_b   1.000
_cell.length_c   1.000
_cell.angle_alpha   90.00
_cell.angle_beta   90.00
_cell.angle_gamma   90.00
#
_symmetry.space_group_name_H-M   'P 1'
#
loop_
_entity.id
_entity.type
_entity.pdbx_description
1 polymer ?
#
loop_
_entity_poly.entity_id
_entity_poly.type
_entity_poly.pdbx_seq_one_letter_code
_entity_poly.pdbx_strand_id
1 'polypeptide(L)'
;MERCGGVYALCGYIDRATLEPRIDRKFEVALPFSEGLAAVRSEGKFGYINSSGDMVIAPMFDLARAFRKGHAEVVAGDKAGIIDRTGKLVLPPNYARAIPFAADAALVRPGKAIVPESFGFPRFMIGELLFERDDPRYLLVDLLSGKILKDELAIKEFEFGTFVWAAQPGDKRYGLLAPDGTWKIEPRFETVGKLHGGRAIVCYGGPAGHKDQSAQHGLADATQCGVIDRDGQTILAPQQFRIHGYGNGFYRVTEDQKAGLLDEAGRLLGGRLFDDARMPDYSGEVAKILVDGQWIGLNRAGDLVPNPEDGKTLVACPSGIKFMHSGNRIQVVGADEKPTVSYLFDDTHMTCEFPVSVRYNGKWGFLKQDGKLLVDPPSFQSQFGFSGGYAGVKVDGKWGILDSSGVLALAPQFDEMQPDSGAYAVSKDARKFWIDASGREVAEPRRLEDRQSKLRCEPDGVQRVSRNSNGTLLWGIADAAGNIVVEPKYRAITCFRDGLAWVPFDERREWCAIDRNERKRENGACVKNWADSNVADARAETMSDDPYESGVLWMRAELEYGLDLREKPPRFVSQF
;
A
#
# COMPACT_ATOMS: atom_id res chain seq x y z
N MET A 1 -3.21 3.24 -9.25
CA MET A 1 -1.74 3.15 -9.25
C MET A 1 -1.35 2.14 -10.33
N GLU A 2 -1.39 2.54 -11.59
CA GLU A 2 -0.92 1.75 -12.75
C GLU A 2 0.28 2.50 -13.30
N ARG A 3 1.51 1.97 -13.20
CA ARG A 3 2.61 2.37 -14.10
C ARG A 3 3.59 1.20 -14.28
N CYS A 4 3.42 0.45 -15.36
CA CYS A 4 4.56 -0.19 -16.01
C CYS A 4 5.39 0.90 -16.73
N GLY A 5 6.72 0.75 -16.78
CA GLY A 5 7.66 1.85 -17.07
C GLY A 5 8.61 1.61 -18.24
N GLY A 6 9.15 2.70 -18.81
CA GLY A 6 9.89 2.78 -20.09
C GLY A 6 9.13 3.62 -21.14
N VAL A 7 9.72 4.05 -22.28
CA VAL A 7 9.18 5.11 -23.22
C VAL A 7 7.78 4.83 -23.70
N TYR A 8 7.42 3.55 -23.71
CA TYR A 8 6.17 3.03 -24.22
C TYR A 8 5.22 2.53 -23.12
N ALA A 9 5.56 2.70 -21.84
CA ALA A 9 4.79 2.22 -20.68
C ALA A 9 4.47 0.70 -20.68
N LEU A 10 5.28 -0.11 -21.39
CA LEU A 10 5.10 -1.57 -21.47
C LEU A 10 5.59 -2.28 -20.21
N CYS A 11 4.88 -3.36 -19.87
CA CYS A 11 5.19 -4.28 -18.79
C CYS A 11 6.10 -5.42 -19.25
N GLY A 12 6.99 -5.82 -18.37
CA GLY A 12 7.80 -7.03 -18.48
C GLY A 12 7.96 -7.62 -17.08
N TYR A 13 8.67 -8.74 -16.99
CA TYR A 13 8.94 -9.36 -15.71
C TYR A 13 10.43 -9.32 -15.44
N ILE A 14 10.72 -8.99 -14.22
CA ILE A 14 12.06 -8.87 -13.73
C ILE A 14 12.28 -10.00 -12.75
N ASP A 15 13.44 -10.64 -12.80
CA ASP A 15 13.77 -11.65 -11.80
C ASP A 15 13.73 -10.96 -10.45
N ARG A 16 12.84 -11.37 -9.56
CA ARG A 16 12.76 -10.69 -8.28
C ARG A 16 14.09 -10.82 -7.52
N ALA A 17 15.01 -11.75 -7.80
CA ALA A 17 16.34 -11.81 -7.17
C ALA A 17 17.43 -11.02 -7.90
N THR A 18 17.67 -11.22 -9.19
CA THR A 18 18.95 -10.84 -9.83
C THR A 18 19.07 -9.38 -10.24
N LEU A 19 18.15 -8.60 -9.74
CA LEU A 19 17.43 -7.69 -10.55
C LEU A 19 17.17 -8.26 -12.00
N GLU A 20 18.02 -8.14 -13.02
CA GLU A 20 17.84 -8.57 -14.44
C GLU A 20 16.43 -8.82 -15.10
N PRO A 21 16.12 -8.17 -16.24
CA PRO A 21 14.93 -8.52 -17.01
C PRO A 21 14.94 -10.04 -17.30
N ARG A 22 13.89 -10.75 -16.87
CA ARG A 22 13.66 -12.16 -17.22
C ARG A 22 12.81 -12.27 -18.46
N ILE A 23 11.86 -11.37 -18.54
CA ILE A 23 10.91 -11.27 -19.62
C ILE A 23 10.89 -9.79 -20.00
N ASP A 24 11.30 -9.51 -21.23
CA ASP A 24 11.39 -8.14 -21.74
C ASP A 24 10.06 -7.39 -21.62
N ARG A 25 10.16 -6.06 -21.59
CA ARG A 25 9.00 -5.16 -21.53
C ARG A 25 8.27 -5.15 -22.87
N LYS A 26 7.37 -6.12 -23.06
CA LYS A 26 6.64 -6.35 -24.32
C LYS A 26 5.12 -6.47 -24.16
N PHE A 27 4.60 -6.39 -22.93
CA PHE A 27 3.17 -6.54 -22.65
C PHE A 27 2.52 -5.20 -22.32
N GLU A 28 1.28 -5.01 -22.73
CA GLU A 28 0.49 -3.81 -22.39
C GLU A 28 0.14 -3.79 -20.89
N VAL A 29 -0.14 -4.97 -20.33
CA VAL A 29 -0.45 -5.20 -18.91
C VAL A 29 0.18 -6.53 -18.48
N ALA A 30 0.70 -6.58 -17.26
CA ALA A 30 1.25 -7.79 -16.65
C ALA A 30 0.74 -7.92 -15.21
N LEU A 31 0.06 -9.02 -14.91
CA LEU A 31 -0.36 -9.34 -13.54
C LEU A 31 0.74 -10.15 -12.82
N PRO A 32 0.75 -10.16 -11.48
CA PRO A 32 1.64 -11.05 -10.74
C PRO A 32 1.47 -12.53 -11.13
N PHE A 33 2.57 -13.28 -11.13
CA PHE A 33 2.52 -14.73 -11.23
C PHE A 33 1.71 -15.33 -10.07
N SER A 34 0.94 -16.35 -10.37
CA SER A 34 0.25 -17.18 -9.38
C SER A 34 0.24 -18.61 -9.90
N GLU A 35 0.67 -19.55 -9.05
CA GLU A 35 0.80 -20.97 -9.42
C GLU A 35 1.63 -21.17 -10.71
N GLY A 36 2.70 -20.39 -10.87
CA GLY A 36 3.63 -20.49 -12.00
C GLY A 36 3.13 -19.92 -13.33
N LEU A 37 1.96 -19.28 -13.38
CA LEU A 37 1.44 -18.60 -14.57
C LEU A 37 1.11 -17.13 -14.26
N ALA A 38 1.32 -16.25 -15.24
CA ALA A 38 0.93 -14.85 -15.13
C ALA A 38 0.03 -14.45 -16.30
N ALA A 39 -1.07 -13.76 -16.00
CA ALA A 39 -1.91 -13.18 -17.03
C ALA A 39 -1.22 -11.94 -17.61
N VAL A 40 -1.11 -11.89 -18.93
CA VAL A 40 -0.52 -10.76 -19.67
C VAL A 40 -1.43 -10.33 -20.80
N ARG A 41 -1.42 -9.04 -21.10
CA ARG A 41 -2.12 -8.47 -22.24
C ARG A 41 -1.16 -8.18 -23.39
N SER A 42 -1.48 -8.68 -24.57
CA SER A 42 -0.76 -8.47 -25.82
C SER A 42 -1.76 -8.35 -26.95
N GLU A 43 -1.57 -7.36 -27.84
CA GLU A 43 -2.48 -7.09 -28.97
C GLU A 43 -3.94 -6.91 -28.51
N GLY A 44 -4.12 -6.25 -27.37
CA GLY A 44 -5.44 -5.98 -26.80
C GLY A 44 -6.14 -7.15 -26.10
N LYS A 45 -5.61 -8.38 -26.10
CA LYS A 45 -6.20 -9.56 -25.44
C LYS A 45 -5.30 -10.15 -24.35
N PHE A 46 -5.89 -10.84 -23.40
CA PHE A 46 -5.20 -11.56 -22.34
C PHE A 46 -4.91 -13.01 -22.72
N GLY A 47 -3.69 -13.44 -22.38
CA GLY A 47 -3.25 -14.83 -22.35
C GLY A 47 -2.43 -15.07 -21.08
N TYR A 48 -1.73 -16.20 -21.01
CA TYR A 48 -0.89 -16.55 -19.87
C TYR A 48 0.50 -16.98 -20.30
N ILE A 49 1.48 -16.51 -19.55
CA ILE A 49 2.88 -16.90 -19.72
C ILE A 49 3.35 -17.74 -18.55
N ASN A 50 4.35 -18.60 -18.81
CA ASN A 50 5.14 -19.24 -17.75
C ASN A 50 6.21 -18.28 -17.21
N SER A 51 6.93 -18.73 -16.19
CA SER A 51 8.03 -17.98 -15.56
C SER A 51 9.22 -17.70 -16.49
N SER A 52 9.36 -18.44 -17.60
CA SER A 52 10.37 -18.20 -18.63
C SER A 52 9.95 -17.12 -19.64
N GLY A 53 8.68 -16.70 -19.62
CA GLY A 53 8.11 -15.74 -20.56
C GLY A 53 7.54 -16.33 -21.83
N ASP A 54 7.46 -17.67 -21.89
CA ASP A 54 6.80 -18.37 -22.99
C ASP A 54 5.29 -18.30 -22.81
N MET A 55 4.57 -18.05 -23.90
CA MET A 55 3.12 -18.12 -23.92
C MET A 55 2.67 -19.57 -23.70
N VAL A 56 2.02 -19.84 -22.58
CA VAL A 56 1.38 -21.13 -22.28
C VAL A 56 -0.04 -21.15 -22.82
N ILE A 57 -0.75 -20.03 -22.69
CA ILE A 57 -2.11 -19.85 -23.20
C ILE A 57 -2.10 -18.60 -24.07
N ALA A 58 -2.35 -18.77 -25.38
CA ALA A 58 -2.31 -17.67 -26.33
C ALA A 58 -3.32 -16.56 -25.97
N PRO A 59 -3.03 -15.28 -26.29
CA PRO A 59 -3.94 -14.18 -26.00
C PRO A 59 -5.25 -14.35 -26.77
N MET A 60 -6.36 -14.55 -26.05
CA MET A 60 -7.68 -14.74 -26.64
C MET A 60 -8.84 -14.21 -25.77
N PHE A 61 -8.55 -13.83 -24.53
CA PHE A 61 -9.55 -13.39 -23.57
C PHE A 61 -9.61 -11.87 -23.49
N ASP A 62 -10.78 -11.33 -23.24
CA ASP A 62 -10.98 -9.91 -22.95
C ASP A 62 -10.46 -9.54 -21.55
N LEU A 63 -10.57 -10.48 -20.60
CA LEU A 63 -10.04 -10.39 -19.24
C LEU A 63 -9.54 -11.75 -18.73
N ALA A 64 -8.55 -11.70 -17.83
CA ALA A 64 -8.00 -12.88 -17.17
C ALA A 64 -7.61 -12.57 -15.71
N ARG A 65 -7.92 -13.47 -14.77
CA ARG A 65 -7.48 -13.38 -13.37
C ARG A 65 -6.28 -14.29 -13.09
N ALA A 66 -5.61 -14.05 -11.97
CA ALA A 66 -4.57 -14.94 -11.49
C ALA A 66 -5.12 -16.34 -11.16
N PHE A 67 -4.35 -17.39 -11.48
CA PHE A 67 -4.67 -18.77 -11.11
C PHE A 67 -4.72 -18.95 -9.60
N ARG A 68 -5.71 -19.70 -9.11
CA ARG A 68 -5.81 -20.14 -7.72
C ARG A 68 -6.43 -21.53 -7.69
N LYS A 69 -5.81 -22.44 -6.92
CA LYS A 69 -6.16 -23.85 -6.83
C LYS A 69 -6.34 -24.51 -8.20
N GLY A 70 -5.43 -24.23 -9.13
CA GLY A 70 -5.41 -24.80 -10.47
C GLY A 70 -6.35 -24.15 -11.49
N HIS A 71 -7.14 -23.14 -11.10
CA HIS A 71 -8.19 -22.55 -11.93
C HIS A 71 -8.08 -21.04 -12.04
N ALA A 72 -8.54 -20.47 -13.16
CA ALA A 72 -8.65 -19.03 -13.35
C ALA A 72 -9.97 -18.63 -14.02
N GLU A 73 -10.57 -17.54 -13.53
CA GLU A 73 -11.71 -16.87 -14.16
C GLU A 73 -11.20 -16.08 -15.39
N VAL A 74 -11.85 -16.28 -16.54
CA VAL A 74 -11.57 -15.57 -17.80
C VAL A 74 -12.84 -15.04 -18.42
N VAL A 75 -12.76 -13.96 -19.20
CA VAL A 75 -13.89 -13.39 -19.94
C VAL A 75 -13.60 -13.43 -21.44
N ALA A 76 -14.58 -13.87 -22.22
CA ALA A 76 -14.61 -13.77 -23.67
C ALA A 76 -15.91 -13.08 -24.10
N GLY A 77 -15.80 -11.95 -24.78
CA GLY A 77 -16.93 -11.08 -25.08
C GLY A 77 -17.60 -10.57 -23.80
N ASP A 78 -18.89 -10.85 -23.67
CA ASP A 78 -19.69 -10.48 -22.49
C ASP A 78 -19.93 -11.64 -21.53
N LYS A 79 -19.09 -12.69 -21.55
CA LYS A 79 -19.28 -13.89 -20.72
C LYS A 79 -18.00 -14.34 -20.03
N ALA A 80 -18.14 -14.73 -18.76
CA ALA A 80 -17.11 -15.31 -17.91
C ALA A 80 -17.21 -16.85 -17.87
N GLY A 81 -16.06 -17.49 -17.82
CA GLY A 81 -15.86 -18.94 -17.66
C GLY A 81 -14.62 -19.25 -16.82
N ILE A 82 -14.28 -20.53 -16.69
CA ILE A 82 -13.12 -21.00 -15.94
C ILE A 82 -12.25 -21.87 -16.83
N ILE A 83 -10.95 -21.60 -16.79
CA ILE A 83 -9.93 -22.43 -17.42
C ILE A 83 -9.07 -23.14 -16.36
N ASP A 84 -8.49 -24.27 -16.76
CA ASP A 84 -7.36 -24.87 -16.04
C ASP A 84 -6.02 -24.27 -16.51
N ARG A 85 -4.92 -24.72 -15.89
CA ARG A 85 -3.56 -24.25 -16.19
C ARG A 85 -3.07 -24.60 -17.61
N THR A 86 -3.77 -25.47 -18.34
CA THR A 86 -3.48 -25.77 -19.75
C THR A 86 -4.22 -24.83 -20.70
N GLY A 87 -5.14 -24.00 -20.17
CA GLY A 87 -6.03 -23.14 -20.96
C GLY A 87 -7.29 -23.85 -21.44
N LYS A 88 -7.49 -25.11 -21.06
CA LYS A 88 -8.74 -25.82 -21.34
C LYS A 88 -9.85 -25.22 -20.51
N LEU A 89 -10.97 -24.94 -21.17
CA LEU A 89 -12.20 -24.54 -20.49
C LEU A 89 -12.72 -25.71 -19.63
N VAL A 90 -12.63 -25.52 -18.31
CA VAL A 90 -13.28 -26.39 -17.32
C VAL A 90 -14.75 -25.99 -17.20
N LEU A 91 -15.03 -24.69 -17.31
CA LEU A 91 -16.37 -24.14 -17.40
C LEU A 91 -16.46 -23.18 -18.59
N PRO A 92 -17.28 -23.45 -19.62
CA PRO A 92 -17.42 -22.57 -20.77
C PRO A 92 -17.90 -21.15 -20.41
N PRO A 93 -17.50 -20.09 -21.14
CA PRO A 93 -17.89 -18.73 -20.85
C PRO A 93 -19.38 -18.48 -21.17
N ASN A 94 -20.26 -18.76 -20.22
CA ASN A 94 -21.72 -18.61 -20.34
C ASN A 94 -22.33 -17.72 -19.25
N TYR A 95 -21.51 -17.22 -18.33
CA TYR A 95 -21.96 -16.57 -17.10
C TYR A 95 -21.57 -15.09 -17.08
N ALA A 96 -22.24 -14.30 -16.25
CA ALA A 96 -21.77 -12.97 -15.91
C ALA A 96 -20.48 -13.02 -15.09
N ARG A 97 -20.34 -14.05 -14.23
CA ARG A 97 -19.21 -14.28 -13.32
C ARG A 97 -19.00 -15.77 -13.12
N ALA A 98 -17.76 -16.20 -12.94
CA ALA A 98 -17.41 -17.59 -12.65
C ALA A 98 -16.19 -17.65 -11.71
N ILE A 99 -16.44 -17.73 -10.41
CA ILE A 99 -15.41 -17.66 -9.37
C ILE A 99 -15.01 -19.08 -8.97
N PRO A 100 -13.73 -19.50 -9.18
CA PRO A 100 -13.23 -20.74 -8.61
C PRO A 100 -13.34 -20.70 -7.08
N PHE A 101 -14.12 -21.61 -6.51
CA PHE A 101 -14.36 -21.69 -5.06
C PHE A 101 -13.48 -22.76 -4.42
N ALA A 102 -13.34 -23.90 -5.10
CA ALA A 102 -12.43 -24.99 -4.77
C ALA A 102 -11.84 -25.61 -6.05
N ALA A 103 -11.13 -26.73 -5.91
CA ALA A 103 -10.57 -27.45 -7.06
C ALA A 103 -11.67 -28.08 -7.94
N ASP A 104 -12.83 -28.34 -7.38
CA ASP A 104 -13.95 -29.06 -7.99
C ASP A 104 -15.26 -28.25 -7.96
N ALA A 105 -15.25 -27.02 -7.45
CA ALA A 105 -16.45 -26.21 -7.32
C ALA A 105 -16.24 -24.75 -7.73
N ALA A 106 -17.27 -24.15 -8.33
CA ALA A 106 -17.30 -22.75 -8.70
C ALA A 106 -18.62 -22.08 -8.32
N LEU A 107 -18.52 -20.80 -7.96
CA LEU A 107 -19.69 -19.92 -7.80
C LEU A 107 -19.87 -19.13 -9.10
N VAL A 108 -20.99 -19.33 -9.76
CA VAL A 108 -21.29 -18.70 -11.05
C VAL A 108 -22.49 -17.79 -10.94
N ARG A 109 -22.50 -16.69 -11.68
CA ARG A 109 -23.65 -15.78 -11.76
C ARG A 109 -24.18 -15.78 -13.18
N PRO A 110 -25.44 -16.13 -13.45
CA PRO A 110 -26.02 -15.99 -14.77
C PRO A 110 -26.04 -14.53 -15.23
N GLY A 111 -25.93 -14.28 -16.54
CA GLY A 111 -26.04 -12.93 -17.12
C GLY A 111 -24.86 -12.54 -18.01
N LYS A 112 -24.61 -11.23 -18.13
CA LYS A 112 -23.50 -10.65 -18.90
C LYS A 112 -22.40 -10.15 -17.96
N ALA A 113 -21.15 -10.40 -18.32
CA ALA A 113 -19.98 -9.89 -17.62
C ALA A 113 -19.92 -8.36 -17.82
N ILE A 114 -19.61 -7.65 -16.74
CA ILE A 114 -19.38 -6.20 -16.78
C ILE A 114 -17.87 -6.00 -16.88
N VAL A 115 -17.42 -5.43 -17.98
CA VAL A 115 -16.04 -4.94 -18.16
C VAL A 115 -16.07 -3.43 -17.91
N PRO A 116 -15.39 -2.90 -16.87
CA PRO A 116 -15.39 -1.45 -16.61
C PRO A 116 -14.76 -0.68 -17.78
N GLU A 117 -15.55 0.08 -18.51
CA GLU A 117 -15.07 1.06 -19.50
C GLU A 117 -14.95 2.44 -18.83
N SER A 118 -13.77 3.05 -18.87
CA SER A 118 -13.56 4.43 -18.40
C SER A 118 -12.69 5.16 -19.42
N PHE A 119 -13.27 6.11 -20.15
CA PHE A 119 -12.60 6.95 -21.16
C PHE A 119 -12.06 6.20 -22.41
N GLY A 120 -12.78 5.22 -22.94
CA GLY A 120 -12.36 4.53 -24.17
C GLY A 120 -11.09 3.68 -24.02
N PHE A 121 -10.59 3.52 -22.79
CA PHE A 121 -9.58 2.54 -22.40
C PHE A 121 -10.16 1.68 -21.28
N PRO A 122 -10.03 0.35 -21.34
CA PRO A 122 -10.34 -0.48 -20.18
C PRO A 122 -9.32 -0.15 -19.08
N ARG A 123 -9.80 0.39 -17.95
CA ARG A 123 -9.01 0.51 -16.71
C ARG A 123 -8.99 -0.87 -16.07
N PHE A 124 -7.81 -1.42 -15.82
CA PHE A 124 -7.68 -2.75 -15.23
C PHE A 124 -7.06 -2.61 -13.84
N MET A 125 -7.90 -2.33 -12.85
CA MET A 125 -7.47 -2.52 -11.46
C MET A 125 -7.30 -4.02 -11.23
N ILE A 126 -6.19 -4.42 -10.60
CA ILE A 126 -5.76 -5.82 -10.34
C ILE A 126 -6.83 -6.68 -9.62
N GLY A 127 -7.94 -6.09 -9.15
CA GLY A 127 -9.09 -6.76 -8.52
C GLY A 127 -10.45 -6.64 -9.24
N GLU A 128 -10.56 -6.02 -10.42
CA GLU A 128 -11.85 -5.64 -11.03
C GLU A 128 -12.48 -6.72 -11.94
N LEU A 129 -12.80 -7.86 -11.35
CA LEU A 129 -14.12 -8.43 -11.63
C LEU A 129 -14.95 -8.18 -10.38
N LEU A 130 -15.67 -7.05 -10.37
CA LEU A 130 -16.47 -6.59 -9.24
C LEU A 130 -17.38 -7.72 -8.78
N PHE A 131 -17.10 -8.25 -7.60
CA PHE A 131 -18.06 -9.07 -6.88
C PHE A 131 -19.19 -8.13 -6.48
N GLU A 132 -20.33 -8.22 -7.17
CA GLU A 132 -21.53 -7.49 -6.79
C GLU A 132 -22.00 -8.09 -5.46
N ARG A 133 -21.63 -7.44 -4.35
CA ARG A 133 -21.79 -7.91 -2.96
C ARG A 133 -23.25 -8.15 -2.53
N ASP A 134 -24.21 -7.87 -3.40
CA ASP A 134 -25.64 -7.95 -3.12
C ASP A 134 -26.48 -8.52 -4.29
N ASP A 135 -25.87 -9.21 -5.28
CA ASP A 135 -26.65 -9.97 -6.29
C ASP A 135 -26.96 -11.40 -5.75
N PRO A 136 -28.22 -11.74 -5.46
CA PRO A 136 -28.59 -12.99 -4.80
C PRO A 136 -28.64 -14.22 -5.72
N ARG A 137 -28.05 -14.15 -6.91
CA ARG A 137 -28.28 -15.15 -7.99
C ARG A 137 -27.07 -16.01 -8.28
N TYR A 138 -26.23 -16.30 -7.29
CA TYR A 138 -25.10 -17.20 -7.50
C TYR A 138 -25.54 -18.66 -7.48
N LEU A 139 -24.99 -19.47 -8.37
CA LEU A 139 -25.14 -20.92 -8.37
C LEU A 139 -23.81 -21.53 -7.93
N LEU A 140 -23.86 -22.54 -7.07
CA LEU A 140 -22.73 -23.42 -6.79
C LEU A 140 -22.75 -24.54 -7.81
N VAL A 141 -21.69 -24.67 -8.59
CA VAL A 141 -21.56 -25.64 -9.67
C VAL A 141 -20.37 -26.56 -9.39
N ASP A 142 -20.58 -27.85 -9.53
CA ASP A 142 -19.54 -28.86 -9.57
C ASP A 142 -18.82 -28.78 -10.93
N LEU A 143 -17.51 -28.51 -10.90
CA LEU A 143 -16.69 -28.31 -12.08
C LEU A 143 -16.40 -29.60 -12.84
N LEU A 144 -16.48 -30.76 -12.19
CA LEU A 144 -16.20 -32.05 -12.82
C LEU A 144 -17.38 -32.55 -13.67
N SER A 145 -18.60 -32.39 -13.17
CA SER A 145 -19.83 -32.85 -13.82
C SER A 145 -20.65 -31.73 -14.48
N GLY A 146 -20.35 -30.46 -14.17
CA GLY A 146 -21.13 -29.30 -14.59
C GLY A 146 -22.49 -29.18 -13.90
N LYS A 147 -22.77 -30.03 -12.88
CA LYS A 147 -24.05 -30.02 -12.16
C LYS A 147 -24.13 -28.84 -11.21
N ILE A 148 -25.32 -28.25 -11.11
CA ILE A 148 -25.64 -27.28 -10.08
C ILE A 148 -25.83 -28.04 -8.76
N LEU A 149 -25.01 -27.75 -7.76
CA LEU A 149 -25.08 -28.30 -6.41
C LEU A 149 -26.04 -27.49 -5.52
N LYS A 150 -26.07 -26.17 -5.72
CA LYS A 150 -27.04 -25.24 -5.12
C LYS A 150 -27.32 -24.10 -6.08
N ASP A 151 -28.54 -23.62 -6.10
CA ASP A 151 -28.97 -22.47 -6.87
C ASP A 151 -29.39 -21.30 -5.98
N GLU A 152 -29.40 -20.12 -6.60
CA GLU A 152 -29.92 -18.86 -6.04
C GLU A 152 -29.33 -18.46 -4.67
N LEU A 153 -28.03 -18.64 -4.51
CA LEU A 153 -27.29 -18.24 -3.32
C LEU A 153 -27.05 -16.74 -3.30
N ALA A 154 -27.42 -16.10 -2.18
CA ALA A 154 -26.94 -14.78 -1.82
C ALA A 154 -25.60 -14.89 -1.11
N ILE A 155 -24.53 -14.44 -1.76
CA ILE A 155 -23.17 -14.51 -1.24
C ILE A 155 -22.79 -13.19 -0.60
N LYS A 156 -22.32 -13.21 0.67
CA LYS A 156 -21.94 -11.99 1.39
C LYS A 156 -20.43 -11.76 1.40
N GLU A 157 -19.68 -12.74 1.88
CA GLU A 157 -18.24 -12.63 2.08
C GLU A 157 -17.56 -13.98 1.83
N PHE A 158 -16.33 -13.93 1.32
CA PHE A 158 -15.51 -15.11 1.04
C PHE A 158 -14.49 -15.36 2.13
N GLU A 159 -14.40 -16.60 2.59
CA GLU A 159 -13.16 -17.14 3.15
C GLU A 159 -12.42 -17.78 1.98
N PHE A 160 -11.51 -17.03 1.36
CA PHE A 160 -10.85 -17.48 0.13
C PHE A 160 -10.23 -18.88 0.30
N GLY A 161 -10.82 -19.86 -0.40
CA GLY A 161 -10.31 -21.22 -0.48
C GLY A 161 -10.83 -22.21 0.56
N THR A 162 -11.85 -21.90 1.36
CA THR A 162 -12.38 -22.88 2.34
C THR A 162 -13.90 -22.86 2.39
N PHE A 163 -14.50 -21.71 2.67
CA PHE A 163 -15.95 -21.58 2.84
C PHE A 163 -16.47 -20.24 2.32
N VAL A 164 -17.78 -20.14 2.15
CA VAL A 164 -18.44 -18.90 1.74
C VAL A 164 -19.64 -18.60 2.63
N TRP A 165 -19.79 -17.34 3.03
CA TRP A 165 -21.01 -16.90 3.70
C TRP A 165 -22.14 -16.77 2.68
N ALA A 166 -23.16 -17.61 2.82
CA ALA A 166 -24.26 -17.71 1.88
C ALA A 166 -25.62 -17.77 2.57
N ALA A 167 -26.66 -17.30 1.88
CA ALA A 167 -28.06 -17.45 2.26
C ALA A 167 -28.87 -18.00 1.08
N GLN A 168 -29.95 -18.73 1.37
CA GLN A 168 -30.92 -19.18 0.36
C GLN A 168 -31.89 -18.06 -0.03
N PRO A 169 -32.57 -18.16 -1.17
CA PRO A 169 -33.60 -17.19 -1.58
C PRO A 169 -34.67 -17.02 -0.52
N GLY A 170 -34.95 -15.77 -0.18
CA GLY A 170 -35.95 -15.44 0.84
C GLY A 170 -35.49 -15.64 2.28
N ASP A 171 -34.37 -16.33 2.53
CA ASP A 171 -33.73 -16.32 3.85
C ASP A 171 -32.97 -15.00 4.03
N LYS A 172 -33.16 -14.39 5.18
CA LYS A 172 -32.44 -13.18 5.60
C LYS A 172 -31.19 -13.52 6.40
N ARG A 173 -30.94 -14.79 6.67
CA ARG A 173 -29.85 -15.29 7.49
C ARG A 173 -28.82 -16.00 6.63
N TYR A 174 -27.57 -15.74 6.97
CA TYR A 174 -26.40 -16.32 6.36
C TYR A 174 -25.88 -17.47 7.22
N GLY A 175 -25.40 -18.51 6.53
CA GLY A 175 -24.64 -19.63 7.06
C GLY A 175 -23.28 -19.75 6.36
N LEU A 176 -22.44 -20.66 6.84
CA LEU A 176 -21.13 -20.91 6.27
C LEU A 176 -21.20 -22.16 5.39
N LEU A 177 -21.12 -21.97 4.07
CA LEU A 177 -21.31 -23.00 3.05
C LEU A 177 -19.96 -23.57 2.58
N ALA A 178 -19.89 -24.90 2.46
CA ALA A 178 -18.73 -25.63 1.95
C ALA A 178 -18.79 -25.88 0.42
N PRO A 179 -17.64 -26.19 -0.23
CA PRO A 179 -17.57 -26.45 -1.67
C PRO A 179 -18.44 -27.60 -2.19
N ASP A 180 -18.70 -28.60 -1.36
CA ASP A 180 -19.58 -29.73 -1.68
C ASP A 180 -21.07 -29.40 -1.56
N GLY A 181 -21.43 -28.19 -1.13
CA GLY A 181 -22.80 -27.77 -0.89
C GLY A 181 -23.34 -28.10 0.50
N THR A 182 -22.52 -28.58 1.44
CA THR A 182 -22.96 -28.77 2.84
C THR A 182 -22.81 -27.48 3.65
N TRP A 183 -23.66 -27.29 4.65
CA TRP A 183 -23.52 -26.19 5.60
C TRP A 183 -22.57 -26.60 6.72
N LYS A 184 -21.42 -25.93 6.81
CA LYS A 184 -20.52 -26.03 7.96
C LYS A 184 -21.11 -25.34 9.18
N ILE A 185 -21.78 -24.21 8.95
CA ILE A 185 -22.64 -23.54 9.93
C ILE A 185 -23.99 -23.28 9.26
N GLU A 186 -25.06 -23.81 9.82
CA GLU A 186 -26.41 -23.60 9.31
C GLU A 186 -26.79 -22.10 9.33
N PRO A 187 -27.57 -21.61 8.33
CA PRO A 187 -28.01 -20.23 8.26
C PRO A 187 -28.73 -19.77 9.53
N ARG A 188 -28.13 -18.81 10.24
CA ARG A 188 -28.68 -18.29 11.51
C ARG A 188 -28.27 -16.87 11.87
N PHE A 189 -27.48 -16.20 11.03
CA PHE A 189 -26.96 -14.85 11.30
C PHE A 189 -27.48 -13.86 10.26
N GLU A 190 -28.14 -12.78 10.67
CA GLU A 190 -28.64 -11.76 9.76
C GLU A 190 -27.52 -10.95 9.10
N THR A 191 -26.36 -10.83 9.77
CA THR A 191 -25.18 -10.18 9.19
C THR A 191 -23.92 -10.91 9.62
N VAL A 192 -22.97 -10.99 8.68
CA VAL A 192 -21.72 -11.73 8.84
C VAL A 192 -20.56 -10.90 8.28
N GLY A 193 -19.46 -10.88 9.01
CA GLY A 193 -18.20 -10.27 8.59
C GLY A 193 -17.21 -11.29 8.02
N LYS A 194 -16.16 -10.78 7.38
CA LYS A 194 -15.03 -11.61 6.94
C LYS A 194 -14.35 -12.28 8.15
N LEU A 195 -13.82 -13.48 7.92
CA LEU A 195 -12.99 -14.15 8.90
C LEU A 195 -11.62 -13.44 8.97
N HIS A 196 -11.22 -12.95 10.14
CA HIS A 196 -9.89 -12.38 10.39
C HIS A 196 -9.26 -13.06 11.61
N GLY A 197 -8.05 -13.59 11.45
CA GLY A 197 -7.38 -14.34 12.53
C GLY A 197 -8.17 -15.56 13.03
N GLY A 198 -8.99 -16.18 12.18
CA GLY A 198 -9.85 -17.32 12.57
C GLY A 198 -11.19 -16.94 13.19
N ARG A 199 -11.57 -15.66 13.19
CA ARG A 199 -12.76 -15.13 13.87
C ARG A 199 -13.68 -14.37 12.91
N ALA A 200 -14.99 -14.52 13.02
CA ALA A 200 -15.97 -13.72 12.29
C ALA A 200 -16.87 -12.95 13.24
N ILE A 201 -17.11 -11.67 12.92
CA ILE A 201 -18.16 -10.88 13.56
C ILE A 201 -19.50 -11.34 12.96
N VAL A 202 -20.46 -11.67 13.82
CA VAL A 202 -21.80 -12.12 13.42
C VAL A 202 -22.85 -11.38 14.22
N CYS A 203 -23.95 -11.02 13.59
CA CYS A 203 -25.02 -10.27 14.24
C CYS A 203 -26.33 -11.05 14.21
N TYR A 204 -27.09 -10.89 15.29
CA TYR A 204 -28.43 -11.42 15.47
C TYR A 204 -29.44 -10.26 15.38
N GLY A 205 -30.53 -10.44 14.65
CA GLY A 205 -31.57 -9.40 14.47
C GLY A 205 -31.19 -8.34 13.43
N GLY A 206 -32.17 -7.94 12.60
CA GLY A 206 -31.94 -7.08 11.43
C GLY A 206 -32.49 -5.65 11.57
N PRO A 207 -31.88 -4.66 10.88
CA PRO A 207 -32.48 -3.35 10.67
C PRO A 207 -33.84 -3.43 10.00
N ALA A 208 -34.82 -2.70 10.53
CA ALA A 208 -36.05 -2.37 9.82
C ALA A 208 -35.72 -1.35 8.72
N GLY A 209 -35.32 -1.84 7.54
CA GLY A 209 -35.39 -1.14 6.27
C GLY A 209 -34.64 0.20 6.15
N HIS A 210 -33.41 0.16 5.63
CA HIS A 210 -32.89 1.29 4.84
C HIS A 210 -32.09 0.78 3.64
N LYS A 211 -32.53 1.18 2.45
CA LYS A 211 -31.79 1.05 1.20
C LYS A 211 -30.74 2.16 1.17
N ASP A 212 -29.47 1.84 1.40
CA ASP A 212 -28.41 2.74 0.96
C ASP A 212 -27.18 1.97 0.45
N GLN A 213 -26.77 2.29 -0.77
CA GLN A 213 -25.85 1.53 -1.62
C GLN A 213 -24.37 1.90 -1.42
N SER A 214 -23.97 2.25 -0.20
CA SER A 214 -22.55 2.47 0.14
C SER A 214 -22.08 1.41 1.16
N ALA A 215 -21.57 0.29 0.62
CA ALA A 215 -21.12 -0.87 1.37
C ALA A 215 -19.80 -0.65 2.16
N GLN A 216 -19.80 0.38 3.01
CA GLN A 216 -18.90 0.50 4.16
C GLN A 216 -19.61 1.04 5.42
N HIS A 217 -20.86 1.52 5.34
CA HIS A 217 -21.56 2.16 6.47
C HIS A 217 -22.92 1.53 6.84
N GLY A 218 -23.34 0.45 6.16
CA GLY A 218 -24.66 -0.18 6.33
C GLY A 218 -24.76 -1.25 7.44
N LEU A 219 -24.32 -0.97 8.67
CA LEU A 219 -24.56 -1.84 9.85
C LEU A 219 -25.48 -1.16 10.89
N ALA A 220 -26.29 -0.20 10.43
CA ALA A 220 -26.90 0.85 11.25
C ALA A 220 -27.89 0.41 12.34
N ASP A 221 -28.49 -0.79 12.30
CA ASP A 221 -29.47 -1.18 13.34
C ASP A 221 -29.47 -2.68 13.73
N ALA A 222 -28.38 -3.43 13.53
CA ALA A 222 -28.29 -4.79 14.07
C ALA A 222 -28.07 -4.76 15.59
N THR A 223 -29.13 -4.91 16.36
CA THR A 223 -29.10 -5.05 17.83
C THR A 223 -28.58 -6.43 18.19
N GLN A 224 -27.32 -6.50 18.66
CA GLN A 224 -26.60 -7.67 19.20
C GLN A 224 -25.66 -8.40 18.22
N CYS A 225 -24.44 -7.85 18.05
CA CYS A 225 -23.34 -8.50 17.33
C CYS A 225 -22.35 -9.16 18.28
N GLY A 226 -21.95 -10.40 17.99
CA GLY A 226 -20.91 -11.15 18.70
C GLY A 226 -19.78 -11.57 17.77
N VAL A 227 -18.91 -12.44 18.26
CA VAL A 227 -17.78 -12.99 17.51
C VAL A 227 -17.77 -14.50 17.68
N ILE A 228 -17.60 -15.22 16.58
CA ILE A 228 -17.46 -16.68 16.55
C ILE A 228 -16.14 -17.09 15.91
N ASP A 229 -15.71 -18.34 16.14
CA ASP A 229 -14.63 -18.97 15.39
C ASP A 229 -15.13 -19.64 14.09
N ARG A 230 -14.21 -20.29 13.36
CA ARG A 230 -14.47 -21.01 12.10
C ARG A 230 -15.40 -22.22 12.24
N ASP A 231 -15.57 -22.75 13.45
CA ASP A 231 -16.46 -23.88 13.75
C ASP A 231 -17.81 -23.41 14.30
N GLY A 232 -18.00 -22.09 14.42
CA GLY A 232 -19.22 -21.48 14.91
C GLY A 232 -19.33 -21.43 16.43
N GLN A 233 -18.23 -21.63 17.17
CA GLN A 233 -18.19 -21.45 18.62
C GLN A 233 -18.11 -19.97 18.98
N THR A 234 -18.86 -19.55 19.98
CA THR A 234 -18.88 -18.16 20.46
C THR A 234 -17.58 -17.81 21.16
N ILE A 235 -16.86 -16.82 20.62
CA ILE A 235 -15.70 -16.17 21.24
C ILE A 235 -16.17 -15.00 22.10
N LEU A 236 -17.02 -14.15 21.52
CA LEU A 236 -17.58 -12.99 22.19
C LEU A 236 -19.10 -13.07 22.07
N ALA A 237 -19.78 -13.15 23.21
CA ALA A 237 -21.23 -13.09 23.24
C ALA A 237 -21.74 -11.77 22.62
N PRO A 238 -22.98 -11.71 22.13
CA PRO A 238 -23.49 -10.51 21.52
C PRO A 238 -23.38 -9.29 22.45
N GLN A 239 -22.75 -8.24 21.93
CA GLN A 239 -22.46 -7.02 22.67
C GLN A 239 -23.57 -6.00 22.48
N GLN A 240 -23.74 -5.13 23.49
CA GLN A 240 -24.59 -3.95 23.38
C GLN A 240 -24.04 -2.92 22.39
N PHE A 241 -22.72 -2.91 22.17
CA PHE A 241 -22.05 -2.00 21.25
C PHE A 241 -21.96 -2.59 19.83
N ARG A 242 -21.93 -1.72 18.82
CA ARG A 242 -21.62 -2.14 17.43
C ARG A 242 -20.14 -2.48 17.31
N ILE A 243 -19.81 -3.71 16.91
CA ILE A 243 -18.43 -4.16 16.67
C ILE A 243 -18.01 -3.85 15.22
N HIS A 244 -16.88 -3.18 15.05
CA HIS A 244 -16.34 -2.81 13.72
C HIS A 244 -15.23 -3.72 13.23
N GLY A 245 -14.48 -4.33 14.13
CA GLY A 245 -13.32 -5.12 13.75
C GLY A 245 -12.56 -5.66 14.97
N TYR A 246 -11.64 -6.56 14.70
CA TYR A 246 -10.72 -7.15 15.66
C TYR A 246 -9.28 -6.98 15.17
N GLY A 247 -8.39 -6.55 16.04
CA GLY A 247 -6.96 -6.43 15.74
C GLY A 247 -6.14 -6.32 17.02
N ASN A 248 -4.99 -7.00 17.06
CA ASN A 248 -4.03 -6.95 18.17
C ASN A 248 -4.62 -7.22 19.56
N GLY A 249 -5.69 -8.02 19.65
CA GLY A 249 -6.36 -8.34 20.91
C GLY A 249 -7.45 -7.35 21.34
N PHE A 250 -7.82 -6.39 20.49
CA PHE A 250 -8.86 -5.40 20.75
C PHE A 250 -10.01 -5.56 19.77
N TYR A 251 -11.23 -5.32 20.26
CA TYR A 251 -12.40 -5.08 19.41
C TYR A 251 -12.73 -3.60 19.41
N ARG A 252 -12.76 -2.96 18.23
CA ARG A 252 -13.27 -1.59 18.13
C ARG A 252 -14.80 -1.61 18.13
N VAL A 253 -15.40 -0.81 19.01
CA VAL A 253 -16.85 -0.72 19.14
C VAL A 253 -17.35 0.72 19.04
N THR A 254 -18.63 0.92 18.73
CA THR A 254 -19.28 2.24 18.75
C THR A 254 -20.72 2.18 19.25
N GLU A 255 -21.19 3.29 19.81
CA GLU A 255 -22.59 3.56 20.20
C GLU A 255 -22.78 5.09 20.19
N ASP A 256 -23.91 5.58 19.66
CA ASP A 256 -24.27 7.01 19.63
C ASP A 256 -23.14 7.97 19.19
N GLN A 257 -22.50 7.67 18.05
CA GLN A 257 -21.36 8.43 17.48
C GLN A 257 -20.09 8.43 18.33
N LYS A 258 -20.08 7.72 19.46
CA LYS A 258 -18.90 7.48 20.29
C LYS A 258 -18.26 6.15 19.92
N ALA A 259 -16.97 6.02 20.22
CA ALA A 259 -16.20 4.81 19.98
C ALA A 259 -15.53 4.30 21.26
N GLY A 260 -15.31 2.99 21.34
CA GLY A 260 -14.67 2.34 22.46
C GLY A 260 -13.86 1.13 22.02
N LEU A 261 -13.22 0.48 22.98
CA LEU A 261 -12.42 -0.71 22.77
C LEU A 261 -12.79 -1.77 23.80
N LEU A 262 -13.05 -2.98 23.35
CA LEU A 262 -13.19 -4.15 24.22
C LEU A 262 -11.91 -4.98 24.17
N ASP A 263 -11.56 -5.60 25.30
CA ASP A 263 -10.55 -6.67 25.31
C ASP A 263 -11.13 -8.01 24.80
N GLU A 264 -10.30 -9.05 24.74
CA GLU A 264 -10.70 -10.35 24.23
C GLU A 264 -11.81 -11.04 25.04
N ALA A 265 -11.99 -10.66 26.31
CA ALA A 265 -13.07 -11.14 27.16
C ALA A 265 -14.36 -10.30 27.01
N GLY A 266 -14.34 -9.24 26.21
CA GLY A 266 -15.48 -8.35 26.01
C GLY A 266 -15.59 -7.21 27.01
N ARG A 267 -14.58 -6.98 27.86
CA ARG A 267 -14.63 -5.89 28.84
C ARG A 267 -14.30 -4.56 28.17
N LEU A 268 -15.13 -3.54 28.43
CA LEU A 268 -14.92 -2.17 27.93
C LEU A 268 -13.72 -1.51 28.61
N LEU A 269 -12.68 -1.23 27.84
CA LEU A 269 -11.48 -0.56 28.31
C LEU A 269 -11.75 0.91 28.62
N GLY A 270 -11.19 1.39 29.73
CA GLY A 270 -11.44 2.74 30.25
C GLY A 270 -12.85 2.95 30.82
N GLY A 271 -13.70 1.92 30.83
CA GLY A 271 -15.05 1.94 31.41
C GLY A 271 -16.03 2.91 30.75
N ARG A 272 -15.68 3.48 29.58
CA ARG A 272 -16.50 4.47 28.87
C ARG A 272 -16.20 4.47 27.37
N LEU A 273 -17.05 5.16 26.62
CA LEU A 273 -16.82 5.50 25.22
C LEU A 273 -16.19 6.90 25.08
N PHE A 274 -15.57 7.14 23.93
CA PHE A 274 -14.77 8.32 23.57
C PHE A 274 -15.27 8.93 22.26
N ASP A 275 -14.79 10.13 21.89
CA ASP A 275 -15.19 10.77 20.63
C ASP A 275 -14.76 9.95 19.41
N ASP A 276 -13.60 9.30 19.51
CA ASP A 276 -13.12 8.29 18.58
C ASP A 276 -12.15 7.35 19.33
N ALA A 277 -11.95 6.15 18.79
CA ALA A 277 -11.04 5.15 19.31
C ALA A 277 -10.42 4.36 18.14
N ARG A 278 -9.10 4.17 18.17
CA ARG A 278 -8.34 3.46 17.15
C ARG A 278 -7.56 2.35 17.82
N MET A 279 -7.67 1.14 17.25
CA MET A 279 -6.89 -0.02 17.69
C MET A 279 -5.39 0.28 17.52
N PRO A 280 -4.51 -0.33 18.34
CA PRO A 280 -3.08 -0.17 18.18
C PRO A 280 -2.64 -0.66 16.81
N ASP A 281 -1.65 0.01 16.23
CA ASP A 281 -0.90 -0.51 15.09
C ASP A 281 -0.08 -1.76 15.51
N TYR A 282 0.76 -2.28 14.62
CA TYR A 282 1.49 -3.56 14.73
C TYR A 282 2.19 -3.88 16.07
N SER A 283 2.42 -2.90 16.95
CA SER A 283 3.05 -3.07 18.27
C SER A 283 2.10 -3.57 19.37
N GLY A 284 0.78 -3.44 19.22
CA GLY A 284 -0.23 -4.14 20.04
C GLY A 284 -0.39 -3.74 21.51
N GLU A 285 0.25 -2.67 22.01
CA GLU A 285 0.26 -2.37 23.45
C GLU A 285 -0.65 -1.20 23.88
N VAL A 286 -0.74 -0.13 23.10
CA VAL A 286 -1.49 1.08 23.46
C VAL A 286 -2.36 1.53 22.29
N ALA A 287 -3.67 1.60 22.55
CA ALA A 287 -4.65 2.10 21.60
C ALA A 287 -4.74 3.63 21.67
N LYS A 288 -5.36 4.27 20.67
CA LYS A 288 -5.54 5.73 20.65
C LYS A 288 -7.01 6.07 20.85
N ILE A 289 -7.29 7.10 21.63
CA ILE A 289 -8.65 7.60 21.86
C ILE A 289 -8.67 9.12 21.73
N LEU A 290 -9.79 9.67 21.26
CA LEU A 290 -9.98 11.11 21.13
C LEU A 290 -10.74 11.63 22.36
N VAL A 291 -10.11 12.56 23.08
CA VAL A 291 -10.67 13.23 24.26
C VAL A 291 -10.47 14.73 24.08
N ASP A 292 -11.56 15.49 24.08
CA ASP A 292 -11.55 16.95 23.95
C ASP A 292 -10.75 17.45 22.71
N GLY A 293 -10.86 16.72 21.60
CA GLY A 293 -10.16 17.02 20.33
C GLY A 293 -8.68 16.62 20.28
N GLN A 294 -8.16 15.98 21.32
CA GLN A 294 -6.77 15.50 21.39
C GLN A 294 -6.71 13.97 21.44
N TRP A 295 -5.77 13.39 20.68
CA TRP A 295 -5.49 11.97 20.80
C TRP A 295 -4.67 11.68 22.04
N ILE A 296 -5.09 10.67 22.80
CA ILE A 296 -4.46 10.19 24.03
C ILE A 296 -4.34 8.67 23.92
N GLY A 297 -3.37 8.07 24.60
CA GLY A 297 -3.20 6.62 24.67
C GLY A 297 -4.15 5.96 25.66
N LEU A 298 -4.58 4.74 25.36
CA LEU A 298 -5.34 3.85 26.23
C LEU A 298 -4.63 2.49 26.30
N ASN A 299 -4.13 2.11 27.47
CA ASN A 299 -3.43 0.83 27.65
C ASN A 299 -4.41 -0.35 27.83
N ARG A 300 -3.89 -1.59 27.92
CA ARG A 300 -4.71 -2.81 28.13
C ARG A 300 -5.42 -2.89 29.49
N ALA A 301 -4.94 -2.16 30.49
CA ALA A 301 -5.62 -2.06 31.79
C ALA A 301 -6.81 -1.09 31.73
N GLY A 302 -6.87 -0.24 30.71
CA GLY A 302 -7.88 0.81 30.54
C GLY A 302 -7.43 2.18 31.09
N ASP A 303 -6.15 2.36 31.43
CA ASP A 303 -5.63 3.64 31.90
C ASP A 303 -5.30 4.58 30.75
N LEU A 304 -5.57 5.87 30.95
CA LEU A 304 -5.15 6.93 30.06
C LEU A 304 -3.64 7.16 30.21
N VAL A 305 -2.92 7.09 29.11
CA VAL A 305 -1.49 7.35 29.03
C VAL A 305 -1.23 8.42 27.97
N PRO A 306 -0.10 9.16 28.00
CA PRO A 306 0.23 10.10 26.92
C PRO A 306 0.09 9.45 25.54
N ASN A 307 -0.26 10.24 24.53
CA ASN A 307 -0.36 9.74 23.16
C ASN A 307 0.95 9.01 22.82
N PRO A 308 0.91 7.71 22.50
CA PRO A 308 2.12 6.97 22.19
C PRO A 308 2.84 7.52 20.95
N GLU A 309 2.21 8.40 20.16
CA GLU A 309 2.82 9.05 19.00
C GLU A 309 3.42 10.42 19.28
N ASP A 310 3.05 11.10 20.37
CA ASP A 310 3.56 12.45 20.63
C ASP A 310 5.07 12.44 20.91
N GLY A 311 5.76 13.42 20.33
CA GLY A 311 7.22 13.50 20.39
C GLY A 311 7.93 12.44 19.54
N LYS A 312 7.21 11.49 18.90
CA LYS A 312 7.83 10.62 17.91
C LYS A 312 8.26 11.45 16.72
N THR A 313 9.53 11.30 16.37
CA THR A 313 10.08 11.84 15.14
C THR A 313 9.54 11.00 13.99
N LEU A 314 8.88 11.67 13.04
CA LEU A 314 8.34 11.09 11.83
C LEU A 314 9.41 10.98 10.75
N VAL A 315 10.18 12.07 10.58
CA VAL A 315 11.31 12.15 9.66
C VAL A 315 12.38 13.03 10.31
N ALA A 316 13.64 12.57 10.27
CA ALA A 316 14.78 13.26 10.84
C ALA A 316 15.81 13.59 9.75
N CYS A 317 15.73 14.78 9.18
CA CYS A 317 16.56 15.18 8.07
C CYS A 317 18.02 15.40 8.50
N PRO A 318 18.99 14.96 7.70
CA PRO A 318 20.39 15.38 7.72
C PRO A 318 20.67 16.86 7.89
N SER A 319 19.79 17.75 7.43
CA SER A 319 19.90 19.19 7.68
C SER A 319 19.71 19.61 9.14
N GLY A 320 19.31 18.69 10.02
CA GLY A 320 18.92 18.95 11.41
C GLY A 320 17.43 19.27 11.57
N ILE A 321 16.68 19.38 10.46
CA ILE A 321 15.23 19.52 10.48
C ILE A 321 14.59 18.22 10.93
N LYS A 322 13.67 18.27 11.90
CA LYS A 322 12.85 17.10 12.27
C LYS A 322 11.38 17.43 12.17
N PHE A 323 10.62 16.48 11.62
CA PHE A 323 9.17 16.48 11.63
C PHE A 323 8.72 15.60 12.80
N MET A 324 7.93 16.15 13.71
CA MET A 324 7.53 15.46 14.93
C MET A 324 6.01 15.48 15.08
N HIS A 325 5.46 14.36 15.54
CA HIS A 325 4.08 14.32 15.98
C HIS A 325 3.90 15.21 17.22
N SER A 326 2.91 16.11 17.16
CA SER A 326 2.45 16.90 18.28
C SER A 326 0.92 16.94 18.25
N GLY A 327 0.29 15.93 18.86
CA GLY A 327 -1.13 15.66 18.74
C GLY A 327 -1.50 15.35 17.28
N ASN A 328 -2.46 16.09 16.73
CA ASN A 328 -2.92 15.96 15.34
C ASN A 328 -2.12 16.77 14.33
N ARG A 329 -1.10 17.50 14.76
CA ARG A 329 -0.33 18.42 13.92
C ARG A 329 1.14 18.06 13.94
N ILE A 330 1.86 18.67 13.02
CA ILE A 330 3.29 18.43 12.81
C ILE A 330 4.05 19.62 13.37
N GLN A 331 4.92 19.34 14.34
CA GLN A 331 5.94 20.30 14.74
C GLN A 331 7.17 20.10 13.85
N VAL A 332 7.69 21.20 13.32
CA VAL A 332 9.00 21.19 12.66
C VAL A 332 9.99 21.90 13.58
N VAL A 333 11.04 21.19 13.95
CA VAL A 333 12.14 21.75 14.74
C VAL A 333 13.37 21.89 13.86
N GLY A 334 14.09 22.99 14.07
CA GLY A 334 15.35 23.30 13.42
C GLY A 334 16.51 22.49 13.99
N ALA A 335 17.68 22.64 13.38
CA ALA A 335 18.92 22.05 13.87
C ALA A 335 19.30 22.53 15.29
N ASP A 336 18.74 23.66 15.75
CA ASP A 336 18.90 24.20 17.09
C ASP A 336 17.91 23.62 18.12
N GLU A 337 17.16 22.58 17.75
CA GLU A 337 16.10 21.93 18.53
C GLU A 337 14.97 22.88 18.93
N LYS A 338 14.88 24.05 18.29
CA LYS A 338 13.78 24.99 18.48
C LYS A 338 12.79 24.84 17.34
N PRO A 339 11.49 25.09 17.60
CA PRO A 339 10.51 25.18 16.53
C PRO A 339 10.99 26.15 15.44
N THR A 340 10.98 25.72 14.18
CA THR A 340 11.40 26.59 13.06
C THR A 340 10.45 27.76 12.85
N VAL A 341 9.20 27.56 13.25
CA VAL A 341 8.13 28.55 13.27
C VAL A 341 7.37 28.41 14.59
N SER A 342 6.65 29.46 14.99
CA SER A 342 5.90 29.50 16.26
C SER A 342 4.58 28.72 16.25
N TYR A 343 4.25 28.05 15.14
CA TYR A 343 2.99 27.34 14.92
C TYR A 343 3.23 25.91 14.45
N LEU A 344 2.19 25.06 14.57
CA LEU A 344 2.22 23.68 14.10
C LEU A 344 1.56 23.58 12.72
N PHE A 345 2.12 22.75 11.84
CA PHE A 345 1.59 22.52 10.50
C PHE A 345 0.45 21.50 10.52
N ASP A 346 -0.53 21.70 9.65
CA ASP A 346 -1.68 20.83 9.48
C ASP A 346 -1.33 19.59 8.65
N ASP A 347 -0.40 19.74 7.70
CA ASP A 347 0.00 18.69 6.76
C ASP A 347 1.39 18.98 6.19
N THR A 348 2.09 17.94 5.72
CA THR A 348 3.39 18.06 5.06
C THR A 348 3.66 16.84 4.18
N HIS A 349 4.37 17.03 3.08
CA HIS A 349 5.01 15.89 2.41
C HIS A 349 6.24 15.50 3.24
N MET A 350 6.27 14.32 3.83
CA MET A 350 7.32 13.92 4.76
C MET A 350 8.57 13.45 4.01
N THR A 351 9.29 14.41 3.41
CA THR A 351 10.58 14.20 2.75
C THR A 351 11.63 15.23 3.18
N CYS A 352 12.93 14.94 2.98
CA CYS A 352 14.04 15.89 3.14
C CYS A 352 14.68 16.24 1.80
N GLU A 353 14.00 15.92 0.69
CA GLU A 353 14.16 16.59 -0.58
C GLU A 353 13.53 17.98 -0.48
N PHE A 354 14.33 18.96 -0.07
CA PHE A 354 13.90 20.35 0.02
C PHE A 354 13.93 21.04 -1.36
N PRO A 355 13.06 22.03 -1.61
CA PRO A 355 12.03 22.54 -0.70
C PRO A 355 10.83 21.61 -0.54
N VAL A 356 10.38 21.43 0.69
CA VAL A 356 9.32 20.48 1.05
C VAL A 356 7.99 21.19 1.32
N SER A 357 6.91 20.62 0.82
CA SER A 357 5.57 21.20 0.92
C SER A 357 5.03 21.08 2.35
N VAL A 358 4.67 22.21 2.95
CA VAL A 358 4.05 22.30 4.29
C VAL A 358 2.73 23.05 4.21
N ARG A 359 1.79 22.73 5.10
CA ARG A 359 0.47 23.34 5.13
C ARG A 359 0.15 23.95 6.49
N TYR A 360 -0.34 25.19 6.50
CA TYR A 360 -0.77 25.89 7.69
C TYR A 360 -2.04 26.69 7.42
N ASN A 361 -3.05 26.54 8.29
CA ASN A 361 -4.39 27.12 8.15
C ASN A 361 -4.98 26.90 6.75
N GLY A 362 -4.79 25.68 6.24
CA GLY A 362 -5.31 25.27 4.93
C GLY A 362 -4.53 25.79 3.71
N LYS A 363 -3.50 26.62 3.89
CA LYS A 363 -2.64 27.16 2.81
C LYS A 363 -1.32 26.42 2.72
N TRP A 364 -0.84 26.23 1.49
CA TRP A 364 0.43 25.57 1.20
C TRP A 364 1.59 26.56 1.15
N GLY A 365 2.74 26.07 1.55
CA GLY A 365 4.02 26.76 1.50
C GLY A 365 5.13 25.74 1.31
N PHE A 366 6.36 26.23 1.25
CA PHE A 366 7.53 25.40 1.10
C PHE A 366 8.54 25.74 2.18
N LEU A 367 8.94 24.73 2.93
CA LEU A 367 10.01 24.81 3.90
C LEU A 367 11.33 24.52 3.20
N LYS A 368 12.34 25.35 3.43
CA LYS A 368 13.71 25.13 2.96
C LYS A 368 14.50 24.25 3.91
N GLN A 369 15.65 23.80 3.42
CA GLN A 369 16.61 23.02 4.21
C GLN A 369 17.14 23.76 5.45
N ASP A 370 17.12 25.10 5.46
CA ASP A 370 17.50 25.95 6.61
C ASP A 370 16.36 26.14 7.64
N GLY A 371 15.20 25.48 7.45
CA GLY A 371 14.03 25.60 8.31
C GLY A 371 13.22 26.87 8.10
N LYS A 372 13.64 27.78 7.22
CA LYS A 372 12.85 28.96 6.86
C LYS A 372 11.88 28.60 5.75
N LEU A 373 10.70 29.21 5.76
CA LEU A 373 9.79 29.10 4.63
C LEU A 373 10.28 29.97 3.47
N LEU A 374 10.04 29.51 2.24
CA LEU A 374 10.21 30.35 1.04
C LEU A 374 9.28 31.56 1.08
N VAL A 375 8.07 31.37 1.63
CA VAL A 375 7.09 32.42 1.92
C VAL A 375 6.49 32.13 3.29
N ASP A 376 6.69 33.03 4.26
CA ASP A 376 6.17 32.93 5.63
C ASP A 376 5.13 34.03 5.90
N PRO A 377 3.89 33.69 6.30
CA PRO A 377 3.32 32.34 6.42
C PRO A 377 3.00 31.69 5.06
N PRO A 378 2.75 30.36 5.02
CA PRO A 378 2.22 29.67 3.86
C PRO A 378 0.99 30.38 3.29
N SER A 379 0.99 30.65 1.97
CA SER A 379 -0.02 31.50 1.34
C SER A 379 -0.65 30.92 0.07
N PHE A 380 -0.07 29.86 -0.50
CA PHE A 380 -0.55 29.26 -1.76
C PHE A 380 -1.84 28.46 -1.56
N GLN A 381 -2.76 28.55 -2.52
CA GLN A 381 -4.00 27.77 -2.50
C GLN A 381 -3.75 26.28 -2.80
N SER A 382 -2.76 25.98 -3.64
CA SER A 382 -2.33 24.63 -4.03
C SER A 382 -0.89 24.68 -4.55
N GLN A 383 -0.25 23.52 -4.64
CA GLN A 383 1.14 23.39 -5.10
C GLN A 383 1.45 22.00 -5.69
N PHE A 384 2.48 21.95 -6.54
CA PHE A 384 3.21 20.74 -6.91
C PHE A 384 4.64 20.82 -6.35
N GLY A 385 5.23 19.65 -6.05
CA GLY A 385 6.61 19.57 -5.56
C GLY A 385 7.63 20.11 -6.58
N PHE A 386 8.83 20.42 -6.07
CA PHE A 386 9.91 20.95 -6.89
C PHE A 386 10.43 19.90 -7.88
N SER A 387 10.62 20.31 -9.14
CA SER A 387 11.31 19.54 -10.18
C SER A 387 12.19 20.48 -11.00
N GLY A 388 13.46 20.13 -11.21
CA GLY A 388 14.40 20.97 -11.96
C GLY A 388 14.59 22.39 -11.38
N GLY A 389 14.36 22.58 -10.07
CA GLY A 389 14.49 23.88 -9.40
C GLY A 389 13.21 24.73 -9.37
N TYR A 390 12.09 24.23 -9.89
CA TYR A 390 10.82 24.96 -9.97
C TYR A 390 9.66 24.18 -9.39
N ALA A 391 8.62 24.87 -8.95
CA ALA A 391 7.38 24.29 -8.45
C ALA A 391 6.16 25.00 -9.05
N GLY A 392 5.13 24.23 -9.43
CA GLY A 392 3.84 24.79 -9.80
C GLY A 392 3.09 25.28 -8.55
N VAL A 393 2.64 26.53 -8.53
CA VAL A 393 1.90 27.12 -7.40
C VAL A 393 0.61 27.77 -7.84
N LYS A 394 -0.42 27.72 -6.99
CA LYS A 394 -1.71 28.33 -7.25
C LYS A 394 -1.96 29.54 -6.35
N VAL A 395 -2.18 30.70 -6.95
CA VAL A 395 -2.51 31.97 -6.29
C VAL A 395 -3.74 32.55 -6.98
N ASP A 396 -4.71 33.03 -6.20
CA ASP A 396 -5.94 33.66 -6.70
C ASP A 396 -6.64 32.90 -7.84
N GLY A 397 -6.68 31.56 -7.73
CA GLY A 397 -7.37 30.70 -8.69
C GLY A 397 -6.56 30.29 -9.92
N LYS A 398 -5.36 30.85 -10.13
CA LYS A 398 -4.53 30.58 -11.32
C LYS A 398 -3.21 29.92 -10.94
N TRP A 399 -2.68 29.11 -11.84
CA TRP A 399 -1.39 28.43 -11.69
C TRP A 399 -0.26 29.24 -12.31
N GLY A 400 0.86 29.30 -11.59
CA GLY A 400 2.13 29.87 -12.02
C GLY A 400 3.30 28.96 -11.62
N ILE A 401 4.52 29.45 -11.84
CA ILE A 401 5.75 28.73 -11.53
C ILE A 401 6.55 29.54 -10.49
N LEU A 402 6.91 28.89 -9.40
CA LEU A 402 7.78 29.39 -8.35
C LEU A 402 9.19 28.81 -8.55
N ASP A 403 10.24 29.62 -8.39
CA ASP A 403 11.61 29.15 -8.34
C ASP A 403 12.05 28.78 -6.90
N SER A 404 13.25 28.21 -6.80
CA SER A 404 13.84 27.78 -5.52
C SER A 404 14.22 28.93 -4.58
N SER A 405 14.21 30.18 -5.06
CA SER A 405 14.41 31.37 -4.21
C SER A 405 13.11 31.85 -3.56
N GLY A 406 11.96 31.32 -3.98
CA GLY A 406 10.64 31.74 -3.54
C GLY A 406 10.06 32.88 -4.37
N VAL A 407 10.65 33.17 -5.54
CA VAL A 407 10.17 34.17 -6.49
C VAL A 407 9.37 33.47 -7.59
N LEU A 408 8.32 34.13 -8.08
CA LEU A 408 7.53 33.60 -9.19
C LEU A 408 8.32 33.74 -10.49
N ALA A 409 8.94 32.65 -10.95
CA ALA A 409 9.57 32.55 -12.26
C ALA A 409 8.56 32.78 -13.40
N LEU A 410 7.31 32.37 -13.18
CA LEU A 410 6.19 32.67 -14.07
C LEU A 410 4.97 33.05 -13.25
N ALA A 411 4.47 34.27 -13.47
CA ALA A 411 3.28 34.75 -12.78
C ALA A 411 2.07 33.82 -13.03
N PRO A 412 1.20 33.62 -12.02
CA PRO A 412 -0.03 32.84 -12.15
C PRO A 412 -0.88 33.28 -13.34
N GLN A 413 -1.09 32.39 -14.29
CA GLN A 413 -1.81 32.69 -15.53
C GLN A 413 -2.55 31.50 -16.14
N PHE A 414 -2.26 30.26 -15.72
CA PHE A 414 -2.93 29.07 -16.23
C PHE A 414 -4.20 28.74 -15.43
N ASP A 415 -5.26 28.31 -16.12
CA ASP A 415 -6.51 27.84 -15.52
C ASP A 415 -6.33 26.50 -14.82
N GLU A 416 -5.60 25.59 -15.47
CA GLU A 416 -5.31 24.24 -15.03
C GLU A 416 -3.82 23.93 -15.21
N MET A 417 -3.26 23.09 -14.32
CA MET A 417 -1.89 22.60 -14.38
C MET A 417 -1.82 21.21 -13.75
N GLN A 418 -1.10 20.28 -14.39
CA GLN A 418 -0.86 18.93 -13.89
C GLN A 418 0.52 18.41 -14.33
N PRO A 419 1.31 17.75 -13.45
CA PRO A 419 2.54 17.07 -13.85
C PRO A 419 2.26 15.93 -14.83
N ASP A 420 3.00 15.91 -15.94
CA ASP A 420 2.98 14.84 -16.94
C ASP A 420 4.40 14.59 -17.44
N SER A 421 4.97 13.44 -17.05
CA SER A 421 6.16 12.88 -17.70
C SER A 421 7.37 13.83 -17.79
N GLY A 422 7.70 14.52 -16.68
CA GLY A 422 8.81 15.48 -16.60
C GLY A 422 8.47 16.90 -17.08
N ALA A 423 7.22 17.14 -17.46
CA ALA A 423 6.67 18.44 -17.84
C ALA A 423 5.37 18.72 -17.05
N TYR A 424 4.73 19.85 -17.32
CA TYR A 424 3.36 20.16 -16.89
C TYR A 424 2.43 20.27 -18.10
N ALA A 425 1.31 19.55 -18.08
CA ALA A 425 0.17 19.85 -18.94
C ALA A 425 -0.59 21.04 -18.35
N VAL A 426 -0.86 22.07 -19.15
CA VAL A 426 -1.51 23.31 -18.72
C VAL A 426 -2.64 23.72 -19.65
N SER A 427 -3.57 24.52 -19.12
CA SER A 427 -4.62 25.19 -19.89
C SER A 427 -4.55 26.70 -19.71
N LYS A 428 -4.63 27.44 -20.81
CA LYS A 428 -4.75 28.91 -20.81
C LYS A 428 -5.72 29.32 -21.92
N ASP A 429 -6.75 30.10 -21.58
CA ASP A 429 -7.73 30.61 -22.54
C ASP A 429 -8.36 29.46 -23.38
N ALA A 430 -8.70 28.35 -22.72
CA ALA A 430 -9.21 27.10 -23.30
C ALA A 430 -8.26 26.32 -24.22
N ARG A 431 -7.02 26.77 -24.44
CA ARG A 431 -5.98 26.01 -25.14
C ARG A 431 -5.19 25.13 -24.16
N LYS A 432 -5.04 23.84 -24.50
CA LYS A 432 -4.23 22.86 -23.76
C LYS A 432 -2.89 22.62 -24.45
N PHE A 433 -1.81 22.62 -23.68
CA PHE A 433 -0.44 22.39 -24.16
C PHE A 433 0.49 21.99 -22.99
N TRP A 434 1.76 21.71 -23.28
CA TRP A 434 2.75 21.30 -22.28
C TRP A 434 3.81 22.37 -22.09
N ILE A 435 4.29 22.50 -20.86
CA ILE A 435 5.42 23.35 -20.50
C ILE A 435 6.46 22.56 -19.71
N ASP A 436 7.75 22.89 -19.86
CA ASP A 436 8.79 22.38 -18.97
C ASP A 436 8.67 22.98 -17.55
N ALA A 437 9.53 22.53 -16.63
CA ALA A 437 9.49 22.99 -15.24
C ALA A 437 9.71 24.52 -15.08
N SER A 438 10.40 25.17 -16.03
CA SER A 438 10.62 26.62 -16.04
C SER A 438 9.46 27.42 -16.64
N GLY A 439 8.48 26.73 -17.25
CA GLY A 439 7.32 27.33 -17.87
C GLY A 439 7.42 27.57 -19.38
N ARG A 440 8.44 27.03 -20.06
CA ARG A 440 8.56 27.13 -21.53
C ARG A 440 7.72 26.06 -22.21
N GLU A 441 6.99 26.43 -23.26
CA GLU A 441 6.19 25.47 -24.04
C GLU A 441 7.08 24.39 -24.69
N VAL A 442 6.67 23.13 -24.55
CA VAL A 442 7.34 21.95 -25.10
C VAL A 442 6.36 21.05 -25.83
N ALA A 443 6.87 20.19 -26.69
CA ALA A 443 6.06 19.10 -27.25
C ALA A 443 5.62 18.13 -26.14
N GLU A 444 4.54 17.38 -26.40
CA GLU A 444 4.06 16.33 -25.50
C GLU A 444 5.20 15.35 -25.12
N PRO A 445 5.47 15.10 -23.83
CA PRO A 445 6.63 14.31 -23.42
C PRO A 445 6.54 12.81 -23.76
N ARG A 446 7.70 12.20 -24.04
CA ARG A 446 7.90 10.74 -24.23
C ARG A 446 8.52 10.12 -22.96
N ARG A 447 8.15 8.89 -22.53
CA ARG A 447 8.31 8.43 -21.11
C ARG A 447 9.51 7.45 -20.74
N LEU A 448 10.82 7.78 -20.60
CA LEU A 448 11.98 6.85 -20.17
C LEU A 448 12.84 7.35 -18.95
N GLU A 449 13.65 6.52 -18.20
CA GLU A 449 14.31 6.78 -16.83
C GLU A 449 15.87 6.50 -16.60
N ASP A 450 16.51 6.95 -15.45
CA ASP A 450 17.97 7.23 -15.08
C ASP A 450 18.58 6.65 -13.71
N ARG A 451 19.93 6.53 -13.53
CA ARG A 451 20.73 5.68 -12.54
C ARG A 451 21.21 6.29 -11.19
N GLN A 452 21.59 7.57 -11.11
CA GLN A 452 22.28 8.15 -9.93
C GLN A 452 21.41 8.28 -8.67
N SER A 453 20.10 8.06 -8.80
CA SER A 453 19.15 8.04 -7.68
C SER A 453 19.51 7.01 -6.60
N LYS A 454 20.32 5.99 -6.91
CA LYS A 454 20.70 4.95 -5.94
C LYS A 454 21.71 5.39 -4.88
N LEU A 455 22.52 6.43 -5.08
CA LEU A 455 23.44 6.91 -4.03
C LEU A 455 22.80 7.91 -3.07
N ARG A 456 21.69 8.51 -3.50
CA ARG A 456 20.95 9.50 -2.73
C ARG A 456 20.03 8.79 -1.75
N CYS A 457 20.09 9.19 -0.49
CA CYS A 457 19.18 8.71 0.53
C CYS A 457 18.04 9.70 0.67
N GLU A 458 16.98 9.51 -0.10
CA GLU A 458 15.73 10.25 0.04
C GLU A 458 14.84 9.50 1.05
N PRO A 459 14.17 10.19 1.98
CA PRO A 459 14.03 11.63 2.06
C PRO A 459 15.26 12.37 2.58
N ASP A 460 16.05 11.77 3.46
CA ASP A 460 17.08 12.39 4.30
C ASP A 460 18.05 13.38 3.59
N GLY A 461 18.39 13.20 2.33
CA GLY A 461 19.30 14.09 1.61
C GLY A 461 20.77 13.93 2.05
N VAL A 462 21.09 12.83 2.74
CA VAL A 462 22.47 12.35 2.88
C VAL A 462 22.85 11.52 1.66
N GLN A 463 24.15 11.44 1.42
CA GLN A 463 24.71 10.63 0.36
C GLN A 463 25.57 9.53 0.95
N ARG A 464 25.41 8.32 0.41
CA ARG A 464 26.30 7.20 0.74
C ARG A 464 27.61 7.42 -0.02
N VAL A 465 28.69 7.57 0.72
CA VAL A 465 30.03 7.88 0.20
C VAL A 465 30.96 6.71 0.47
N SER A 466 32.01 6.61 -0.33
CA SER A 466 32.98 5.53 -0.18
C SER A 466 34.41 6.05 -0.16
N ARG A 467 35.27 5.31 0.53
CA ARG A 467 36.71 5.45 0.49
C ARG A 467 37.32 4.10 0.13
N ASN A 468 38.24 4.11 -0.82
CA ASN A 468 39.01 2.91 -1.11
C ASN A 468 40.11 2.73 -0.06
N SER A 469 40.13 1.57 0.60
CA SER A 469 41.19 1.14 1.50
C SER A 469 41.65 -0.25 1.08
N ASN A 470 42.90 -0.37 0.61
CA ASN A 470 43.51 -1.62 0.15
C ASN A 470 42.66 -2.41 -0.87
N GLY A 471 42.01 -1.71 -1.82
CA GLY A 471 41.20 -2.33 -2.87
C GLY A 471 39.75 -2.63 -2.46
N THR A 472 39.34 -2.25 -1.24
CA THR A 472 37.96 -2.38 -0.76
C THR A 472 37.33 -1.01 -0.61
N LEU A 473 36.15 -0.82 -1.19
CA LEU A 473 35.31 0.34 -0.92
C LEU A 473 34.68 0.16 0.45
N LEU A 474 35.11 1.00 1.38
CA LEU A 474 34.47 1.15 2.68
C LEU A 474 33.51 2.32 2.60
N TRP A 475 32.32 2.10 3.12
CA TRP A 475 31.17 2.97 2.99
C TRP A 475 30.90 3.69 4.28
N GLY A 476 30.55 4.95 4.11
CA GLY A 476 30.13 5.86 5.13
C GLY A 476 28.98 6.69 4.59
N ILE A 477 28.60 7.68 5.36
CA ILE A 477 27.56 8.63 4.98
C ILE A 477 28.15 10.01 5.10
N ALA A 478 27.97 10.82 4.08
CA ALA A 478 28.22 12.24 4.14
C ALA A 478 26.89 13.00 4.15
N ASP A 479 26.87 14.10 4.87
CA ASP A 479 25.78 15.06 4.75
C ASP A 479 25.77 15.75 3.38
N ALA A 480 24.75 16.58 3.13
CA ALA A 480 24.61 17.33 1.88
C ALA A 480 25.78 18.32 1.62
N ALA A 481 26.58 18.65 2.64
CA ALA A 481 27.76 19.50 2.52
C ALA A 481 29.05 18.69 2.27
N GLY A 482 28.96 17.36 2.25
CA GLY A 482 30.09 16.45 2.06
C GLY A 482 30.87 16.15 3.34
N ASN A 483 30.41 16.60 4.51
CA ASN A 483 31.05 16.24 5.78
C ASN A 483 30.74 14.79 6.12
N ILE A 484 31.75 14.05 6.56
CA ILE A 484 31.60 12.66 6.95
C ILE A 484 30.82 12.57 8.26
N VAL A 485 29.63 11.97 8.19
CA VAL A 485 28.71 11.71 9.32
C VAL A 485 28.94 10.30 9.89
N VAL A 486 29.18 9.34 9.00
CA VAL A 486 29.65 8.00 9.37
C VAL A 486 30.94 7.78 8.61
N GLU A 487 32.02 7.52 9.34
CA GLU A 487 33.32 7.28 8.73
C GLU A 487 33.24 6.14 7.71
N PRO A 488 33.82 6.27 6.50
CA PRO A 488 33.82 5.22 5.50
C PRO A 488 34.73 4.06 5.94
N LYS A 489 34.20 3.23 6.84
CA LYS A 489 34.90 2.10 7.45
C LYS A 489 34.07 0.82 7.43
N TYR A 490 32.81 0.88 7.01
CA TYR A 490 31.90 -0.27 6.96
C TYR A 490 31.89 -0.89 5.56
N ARG A 491 31.75 -2.21 5.46
CA ARG A 491 31.71 -2.88 4.14
C ARG A 491 30.43 -2.59 3.35
N ALA A 492 29.38 -2.15 4.02
CA ALA A 492 28.13 -1.70 3.44
C ALA A 492 27.42 -0.79 4.45
N ILE A 493 26.48 0.04 3.97
CA ILE A 493 25.69 0.91 4.84
C ILE A 493 24.34 1.22 4.19
N THR A 494 23.27 1.22 4.98
CA THR A 494 21.95 1.67 4.51
C THR A 494 21.80 3.17 4.64
N CYS A 495 20.77 3.73 4.01
CA CYS A 495 20.28 5.04 4.40
C CYS A 495 19.76 5.00 5.84
N PHE A 496 19.77 6.15 6.50
CA PHE A 496 19.08 6.26 7.79
C PHE A 496 17.57 6.06 7.57
N ARG A 497 16.95 5.30 8.47
CA ARG A 497 15.48 5.21 8.63
C ARG A 497 15.19 5.31 10.12
N ASP A 498 14.31 6.22 10.50
CA ASP A 498 14.01 6.54 11.91
C ASP A 498 15.29 6.82 12.74
N GLY A 499 16.29 7.46 12.11
CA GLY A 499 17.54 7.85 12.75
C GLY A 499 18.59 6.75 12.90
N LEU A 500 18.36 5.56 12.33
CA LEU A 500 19.27 4.43 12.41
C LEU A 500 19.73 3.99 11.02
N ALA A 501 21.04 3.79 10.87
CA ALA A 501 21.62 3.14 9.70
C ALA A 501 22.06 1.74 10.13
N TRP A 502 21.79 0.76 9.28
CA TRP A 502 22.25 -0.60 9.52
C TRP A 502 23.63 -0.75 8.90
N VAL A 503 24.57 -1.25 9.71
CA VAL A 503 25.94 -1.54 9.28
C VAL A 503 26.36 -2.93 9.71
N PRO A 504 27.25 -3.57 8.94
CA PRO A 504 27.79 -4.87 9.26
C PRO A 504 28.96 -4.78 10.25
N PHE A 505 28.92 -5.57 11.33
CA PHE A 505 30.02 -5.77 12.29
C PHE A 505 30.67 -7.13 12.09
N ASP A 506 31.82 -7.14 11.39
CA ASP A 506 32.47 -8.36 10.90
C ASP A 506 32.92 -9.33 11.99
N GLU A 507 33.39 -8.81 13.13
CA GLU A 507 33.83 -9.61 14.27
C GLU A 507 32.72 -10.49 14.85
N ARG A 508 31.47 -10.02 14.77
CA ARG A 508 30.29 -10.71 15.32
C ARG A 508 29.43 -11.34 14.24
N ARG A 509 29.70 -11.03 12.96
CA ARG A 509 28.88 -11.45 11.81
C ARG A 509 27.41 -11.09 11.98
N GLU A 510 27.15 -9.86 12.38
CA GLU A 510 25.79 -9.34 12.57
C GLU A 510 25.66 -7.94 12.00
N TRP A 511 24.47 -7.67 11.46
CA TRP A 511 24.03 -6.32 11.12
C TRP A 511 23.45 -5.67 12.34
N CYS A 512 24.01 -4.55 12.74
CA CYS A 512 23.51 -3.78 13.87
C CYS A 512 23.12 -2.39 13.41
N ALA A 513 22.03 -1.89 13.97
CA ALA A 513 21.66 -0.49 13.86
C ALA A 513 22.68 0.37 14.64
N ILE A 514 23.27 1.35 13.96
CA ILE A 514 24.05 2.42 14.55
C ILE A 514 23.30 3.74 14.43
N ASP A 515 23.51 4.61 15.41
CA ASP A 515 23.11 6.01 15.29
C ASP A 515 24.16 6.81 14.49
N ARG A 516 23.90 8.11 14.34
CA ARG A 516 24.79 9.05 13.62
C ARG A 516 26.13 9.30 14.32
N ASN A 517 26.30 8.88 15.57
CA ASN A 517 27.58 8.93 16.29
C ASN A 517 28.29 7.58 16.27
N GLU A 518 27.84 6.66 15.40
CA GLU A 518 28.36 5.31 15.26
C GLU A 518 28.22 4.46 16.53
N ARG A 519 27.32 4.85 17.46
CA ARG A 519 27.01 4.09 18.67
C ARG A 519 25.95 3.04 18.35
N LYS A 520 26.22 1.81 18.76
CA LYS A 520 25.25 0.71 18.69
C LYS A 520 24.15 0.93 19.72
N ARG A 521 22.88 0.77 19.32
CA ARG A 521 21.73 0.88 20.23
C ARG A 521 21.54 -0.40 21.03
N GLU A 522 21.55 -0.33 22.36
CA GLU A 522 21.50 -1.51 23.24
C GLU A 522 20.18 -2.32 23.17
N ASN A 523 19.07 -1.67 22.79
CA ASN A 523 17.74 -2.31 22.72
C ASN A 523 17.34 -2.78 21.31
N GLY A 524 18.19 -2.61 20.29
CA GLY A 524 17.96 -3.14 18.94
C GLY A 524 18.68 -4.46 18.75
N ALA A 525 17.94 -5.56 18.59
CA ALA A 525 18.56 -6.86 18.29
C ALA A 525 19.29 -6.77 16.94
N CYS A 526 20.60 -7.02 16.95
CA CYS A 526 21.32 -7.19 15.69
C CYS A 526 20.78 -8.42 14.97
N VAL A 527 20.74 -8.34 13.65
CA VAL A 527 20.21 -9.42 12.84
C VAL A 527 21.33 -10.08 12.05
N LYS A 528 21.16 -11.37 11.79
CA LYS A 528 22.12 -12.10 10.97
C LYS A 528 21.99 -11.80 9.48
N ASN A 529 20.90 -11.17 9.03
CA ASN A 529 20.71 -10.80 7.63
C ASN A 529 19.84 -9.55 7.54
N TRP A 530 20.27 -8.55 6.77
CA TRP A 530 19.58 -7.27 6.64
C TRP A 530 19.22 -6.97 5.18
N ALA A 531 18.00 -6.48 4.96
CA ALA A 531 17.49 -6.05 3.66
C ALA A 531 16.63 -4.78 3.81
N ASP A 532 16.81 -3.80 2.93
CA ASP A 532 16.24 -2.46 3.08
C ASP A 532 14.75 -2.36 2.67
N SER A 533 14.03 -3.48 2.49
CA SER A 533 12.59 -3.48 2.23
C SER A 533 11.93 -4.75 2.77
N ASN A 534 10.86 -4.58 3.55
CA ASN A 534 10.00 -5.67 4.03
C ASN A 534 8.76 -5.75 3.14
N VAL A 535 8.78 -6.67 2.17
CA VAL A 535 7.59 -7.09 1.43
C VAL A 535 7.22 -8.47 1.95
N ALA A 536 5.95 -8.66 2.33
CA ALA A 536 5.48 -9.82 3.11
C ALA A 536 5.98 -11.18 2.58
N ASP A 537 6.13 -11.33 1.25
CA ASP A 537 6.53 -12.59 0.61
C ASP A 537 7.86 -12.52 -0.16
N ALA A 538 8.75 -11.57 0.18
CA ALA A 538 10.10 -11.51 -0.41
C ALA A 538 11.21 -11.07 0.52
N ARG A 539 12.42 -11.52 0.18
CA ARG A 539 13.69 -11.31 0.86
C ARG A 539 14.75 -10.86 -0.14
N ALA A 540 15.80 -10.17 0.30
CA ALA A 540 16.93 -9.83 -0.57
C ALA A 540 17.57 -11.08 -1.22
N GLU A 541 18.12 -10.92 -2.44
CA GLU A 541 18.94 -11.92 -3.12
C GLU A 541 20.03 -12.48 -2.22
N THR A 542 20.09 -13.81 -2.12
CA THR A 542 21.09 -14.51 -1.33
C THR A 542 22.40 -14.55 -2.11
N MET A 543 23.35 -13.67 -1.76
CA MET A 543 24.64 -13.53 -2.45
C MET A 543 25.77 -14.33 -1.78
N SER A 544 25.50 -14.94 -0.63
CA SER A 544 26.40 -15.83 0.10
C SER A 544 25.58 -16.82 0.94
N ASP A 545 26.10 -18.04 1.15
CA ASP A 545 25.48 -19.03 2.03
C ASP A 545 25.49 -18.61 3.51
N ASP A 546 26.35 -17.66 3.87
CA ASP A 546 26.27 -16.99 5.17
C ASP A 546 25.28 -15.82 5.10
N PRO A 547 24.19 -15.84 5.89
CA PRO A 547 23.17 -14.79 5.86
C PRO A 547 23.72 -13.38 6.12
N TYR A 548 24.79 -13.28 6.91
CA TYR A 548 25.43 -12.00 7.24
C TYR A 548 26.17 -11.44 6.03
N GLU A 549 27.07 -12.25 5.45
CA GLU A 549 27.83 -11.87 4.27
C GLU A 549 26.90 -11.59 3.07
N SER A 550 25.80 -12.34 2.94
CA SER A 550 24.79 -12.10 1.91
C SER A 550 24.17 -10.70 2.02
N GLY A 551 23.81 -10.26 3.22
CA GLY A 551 23.30 -8.90 3.43
C GLY A 551 24.33 -7.85 3.03
N VAL A 552 25.62 -8.08 3.35
CA VAL A 552 26.75 -7.16 3.04
C VAL A 552 26.90 -6.98 1.54
N LEU A 553 26.95 -8.08 0.81
CA LEU A 553 27.12 -8.07 -0.64
C LEU A 553 25.92 -7.43 -1.36
N TRP A 554 24.69 -7.66 -0.88
CA TRP A 554 23.48 -7.08 -1.47
C TRP A 554 23.49 -5.56 -1.41
N MET A 555 23.74 -5.00 -0.23
CA MET A 555 23.77 -3.55 -0.05
C MET A 555 24.93 -2.91 -0.82
N ARG A 556 26.11 -3.55 -0.82
CA ARG A 556 27.27 -3.07 -1.57
C ARG A 556 27.02 -3.01 -3.08
N ALA A 557 26.25 -3.94 -3.63
CA ALA A 557 25.94 -3.98 -5.05
C ALA A 557 25.00 -2.85 -5.52
N GLU A 558 24.00 -2.46 -4.71
CA GLU A 558 23.18 -1.24 -4.96
C GLU A 558 24.04 0.03 -4.94
N LEU A 559 24.99 0.09 -4.02
CA LEU A 559 25.90 1.22 -3.85
C LEU A 559 26.91 1.35 -5.01
N GLU A 560 27.48 0.25 -5.47
CA GLU A 560 28.38 0.24 -6.63
C GLU A 560 27.64 0.57 -7.94
N TYR A 561 26.37 0.18 -8.08
CA TYR A 561 25.53 0.57 -9.22
C TYR A 561 25.31 2.08 -9.27
N GLY A 562 25.08 2.69 -8.11
CA GLY A 562 24.95 4.14 -8.02
C GLY A 562 26.21 4.90 -8.43
N LEU A 563 27.40 4.30 -8.27
CA LEU A 563 28.70 4.86 -8.72
C LEU A 563 29.03 4.54 -10.18
N ASP A 564 28.13 3.88 -10.93
CA ASP A 564 28.39 3.35 -12.28
C ASP A 564 29.57 2.36 -12.35
N LEU A 565 29.97 1.79 -11.21
CA LEU A 565 30.97 0.72 -11.13
C LEU A 565 30.34 -0.65 -11.42
N ARG A 566 29.01 -0.69 -11.54
CA ARG A 566 28.21 -1.88 -11.79
C ARG A 566 27.01 -1.51 -12.65
N GLU A 567 26.67 -2.34 -13.63
CA GLU A 567 25.57 -2.05 -14.56
C GLU A 567 24.17 -2.41 -14.04
N LYS A 568 24.06 -3.25 -13.00
CA LYS A 568 22.77 -3.70 -12.44
C LYS A 568 22.87 -3.88 -10.90
N PRO A 569 21.93 -3.34 -10.11
CA PRO A 569 21.82 -3.66 -8.68
C PRO A 569 21.26 -5.08 -8.46
N PRO A 570 21.20 -5.60 -7.22
CA PRO A 570 20.48 -6.84 -6.83
C PRO A 570 18.99 -6.57 -6.51
N ARG A 571 18.07 -7.53 -6.77
CA ARG A 571 16.58 -7.41 -6.61
C ARG A 571 16.16 -8.16 -5.30
N PHE A 572 14.91 -7.97 -4.86
CA PHE A 572 14.23 -8.71 -3.76
C PHE A 572 13.62 -10.07 -4.16
N VAL A 573 14.24 -11.21 -3.94
CA VAL A 573 13.67 -12.55 -4.24
C VAL A 573 12.37 -12.81 -3.48
N SER A 574 11.28 -13.09 -4.17
CA SER A 574 10.12 -13.71 -3.53
C SER A 574 10.43 -15.19 -3.30
N GLN A 575 10.09 -15.71 -2.12
CA GLN A 575 9.81 -17.14 -2.06
C GLN A 575 8.40 -17.34 -2.58
N PHE A 576 8.32 -17.74 -3.85
CA PHE A 576 7.20 -18.38 -4.55
C PHE A 576 5.81 -17.74 -4.44
#